data_AF-A0A0X3NXI0-F1
#
_entry.id   AF-A0A0X3NXI0-F1
#
_cell.length_a   1.000
_cell.length_b   1.000
_cell.length_c   1.000
_cell.angle_alpha   90.00
_cell.angle_beta   90.00
_cell.angle_gamma   90.00
#
_symmetry.space_group_name_H-M   'P 1'
#
loop_
_entity.id
_entity.type
_entity.pdbx_description
1 polymer ?
#
loop_
_entity_poly.entity_id
_entity_poly.type
_entity_poly.pdbx_seq_one_letter_code
_entity_poly.pdbx_strand_id
1 'polypeptide(L)'
;MPWYPLYKPASFQPNYESIHPALGTMKDFVSLLRTLKKRGIETVISLDFNGIPTNHEWASRAGFLIPQSASMDPSRTLNGSLEKVGINTFYSTYGKGSGMVDLNLSSPNVLEAVKDVIKFWLGKGVDGILLSDTAFFVEDGASCVASTGLWYSKFPSCKLFTNATLNVVHELRKVVDEFSLSSGRPKVLIADAGNIGYGVRSHDDSLSLAGTEEQPGAHMVVNRYFTLHRGWKSLPADLSLRDKSIRSYINMMNSTKVTVGLAAASPSVTPSFDLLSTVATFLLPGTPIVYYGSELGISPSNSALPPDVFYPFGISPQPNDNTDSTIGSSLPMPWDSSGKGFSANSSASTYFKQYLSDSDVTETVEAVLAANRGPNVFSLTTSLLRLRKEYPSLQWGGVTDEISVAKPKHVEIFKRAAEGFPSVVTVVLSKSNVTAVIDFSSVCEKLVPIFAQPPSSLMELEKELTSNVVYLQAPEDSVYVFKC
;
A
#
# COMPACT_ATOMS: atom_id res chain seq x y z
N MET A 1 1.56 -9.31 -4.06
CA MET A 1 1.46 -10.57 -3.31
C MET A 1 2.61 -11.44 -3.76
N PRO A 2 3.42 -12.01 -2.85
CA PRO A 2 4.36 -13.03 -3.25
C PRO A 2 3.56 -14.10 -3.98
N TRP A 3 4.10 -14.61 -5.09
CA TRP A 3 3.41 -15.43 -6.08
C TRP A 3 3.12 -16.85 -5.55
N TYR A 4 2.96 -16.99 -4.24
CA TYR A 4 2.82 -18.24 -3.51
C TYR A 4 1.61 -18.12 -2.59
N PRO A 5 0.43 -18.62 -2.99
CA PRO A 5 -0.66 -18.79 -2.04
C PRO A 5 -0.19 -19.65 -0.86
N LEU A 6 -0.71 -19.40 0.34
CA LEU A 6 -0.43 -20.16 1.56
C LEU A 6 -0.80 -21.65 1.43
N TYR A 7 -1.70 -21.98 0.50
CA TYR A 7 -2.16 -23.35 0.25
C TYR A 7 -1.94 -23.75 -1.21
N LYS A 8 -1.35 -24.95 -1.42
CA LYS A 8 -0.83 -25.39 -2.73
C LYS A 8 -1.27 -26.82 -3.04
N PRO A 9 -1.44 -27.18 -4.32
CA PRO A 9 -1.50 -28.58 -4.72
C PRO A 9 -0.26 -29.32 -4.21
N ALA A 10 -0.41 -30.55 -3.72
CA ALA A 10 0.68 -31.36 -3.15
C ALA A 10 1.89 -31.55 -4.10
N SER A 11 1.69 -31.36 -5.41
CA SER A 11 2.71 -31.48 -6.45
C SER A 11 3.52 -30.20 -6.73
N PHE A 12 3.11 -29.04 -6.22
CA PHE A 12 3.79 -27.76 -6.52
C PHE A 12 4.80 -27.40 -5.43
N GLN A 13 6.09 -27.41 -5.80
CA GLN A 13 7.16 -26.90 -4.96
C GLN A 13 7.38 -25.41 -5.25
N PRO A 14 7.14 -24.51 -4.29
CA PRO A 14 7.40 -23.10 -4.45
C PRO A 14 8.91 -22.82 -4.59
N ASN A 15 9.25 -21.89 -5.47
CA ASN A 15 10.63 -21.45 -5.73
C ASN A 15 10.61 -19.99 -6.19
N TYR A 16 11.30 -19.10 -5.48
CA TYR A 16 11.43 -17.67 -5.78
C TYR A 16 11.69 -17.26 -7.24
N GLU A 17 12.28 -18.13 -8.06
CA GLU A 17 12.67 -17.84 -9.45
C GLU A 17 11.71 -18.45 -10.49
N SER A 18 10.54 -18.92 -10.04
CA SER A 18 9.51 -19.55 -10.88
C SER A 18 8.21 -18.74 -10.92
N ILE A 19 7.40 -19.03 -11.94
CA ILE A 19 6.04 -18.48 -12.06
C ILE A 19 5.07 -19.55 -11.56
N HIS A 20 4.15 -19.15 -10.68
CA HIS A 20 3.10 -20.05 -10.22
C HIS A 20 2.24 -20.53 -11.41
N PRO A 21 1.97 -21.83 -11.58
CA PRO A 21 1.33 -22.35 -12.79
C PRO A 21 -0.07 -21.78 -13.05
N ALA A 22 -0.80 -21.36 -12.02
CA ALA A 22 -2.09 -20.69 -12.19
C ALA A 22 -2.00 -19.29 -12.83
N LEU A 23 -0.82 -18.68 -12.83
CA LEU A 23 -0.56 -17.36 -13.42
C LEU A 23 0.06 -17.45 -14.83
N GLY A 24 0.50 -18.64 -15.24
CA GLY A 24 1.11 -18.91 -16.54
C GLY A 24 2.55 -19.41 -16.44
N THR A 25 3.35 -19.13 -17.46
CA THR A 25 4.75 -19.56 -17.58
C THR A 25 5.73 -18.39 -17.54
N MET A 26 7.02 -18.68 -17.38
CA MET A 26 8.09 -17.66 -17.52
C MET A 26 8.07 -16.98 -18.89
N LYS A 27 7.65 -17.69 -19.96
CA LYS A 27 7.52 -17.10 -21.30
C LYS A 27 6.40 -16.06 -21.33
N ASP A 28 5.28 -16.34 -20.67
CA ASP A 28 4.15 -15.42 -20.57
C ASP A 28 4.55 -14.17 -19.78
N PHE A 29 5.27 -14.34 -18.67
CA PHE A 29 5.80 -13.23 -17.87
C PHE A 29 6.75 -12.33 -18.69
N VAL A 30 7.73 -12.89 -19.39
CA VAL A 30 8.64 -12.11 -20.24
C VAL A 30 7.88 -11.42 -21.40
N SER A 31 6.85 -12.07 -21.94
CA SER A 31 5.98 -11.47 -22.95
C SER A 31 5.20 -10.28 -22.39
N LEU A 32 4.66 -10.40 -21.16
CA LEU A 32 4.00 -9.33 -20.43
C LEU A 32 4.94 -8.14 -20.21
N LEU A 33 6.14 -8.37 -19.66
CA LEU A 33 7.14 -7.32 -19.44
C LEU A 33 7.45 -6.54 -20.73
N ARG A 34 7.70 -7.26 -21.83
CA ARG A 34 7.98 -6.63 -23.13
C ARG A 34 6.78 -5.79 -23.61
N THR A 35 5.58 -6.28 -23.38
CA THR A 35 4.32 -5.65 -23.82
C THR A 35 4.00 -4.39 -23.03
N LEU A 36 4.27 -4.37 -21.71
CA LEU A 36 4.17 -3.20 -20.85
C LEU A 36 5.23 -2.16 -21.20
N LYS A 37 6.47 -2.59 -21.39
CA LYS A 37 7.59 -1.72 -21.73
C LYS A 37 7.41 -1.01 -23.08
N LYS A 38 6.83 -1.69 -24.08
CA LYS A 38 6.43 -1.07 -25.37
C LYS A 38 5.40 0.05 -25.22
N ARG A 39 4.67 0.11 -24.11
CA ARG A 39 3.71 1.16 -23.78
C ARG A 39 4.27 2.20 -22.80
N GLY A 40 5.56 2.15 -22.51
CA GLY A 40 6.20 3.05 -21.54
C GLY A 40 5.82 2.74 -20.09
N ILE A 41 5.35 1.53 -19.79
CA ILE A 41 5.01 1.08 -18.44
C ILE A 41 6.20 0.30 -17.88
N GLU A 42 6.74 0.79 -16.76
CA GLU A 42 7.77 0.12 -15.98
C GLU A 42 7.12 -0.91 -15.05
N THR A 43 7.81 -2.03 -14.81
CA THR A 43 7.27 -3.12 -14.00
C THR A 43 8.09 -3.35 -12.74
N VAL A 44 7.44 -3.24 -11.58
CA VAL A 44 7.99 -3.64 -10.28
C VAL A 44 7.31 -4.93 -9.84
N ILE A 45 8.09 -5.88 -9.32
CA ILE A 45 7.54 -7.10 -8.72
C ILE A 45 7.67 -7.07 -7.20
N SER A 46 6.74 -7.71 -6.50
CA SER A 46 6.73 -7.84 -5.04
C SER A 46 7.33 -9.18 -4.63
N LEU A 47 8.30 -9.15 -3.71
CA LEU A 47 8.97 -10.31 -3.13
C LEU A 47 8.93 -10.20 -1.61
N ASP A 48 8.51 -11.28 -0.96
CA ASP A 48 8.55 -11.43 0.50
C ASP A 48 9.69 -12.40 0.82
N PHE A 49 10.66 -11.97 1.62
CA PHE A 49 11.80 -12.79 2.06
C PHE A 49 11.73 -13.12 3.56
N ASN A 50 10.67 -12.72 4.24
CA ASN A 50 10.50 -12.98 5.67
C ASN A 50 10.33 -14.48 5.93
N GLY A 51 9.32 -15.08 5.30
CA GLY A 51 8.99 -16.49 5.47
C GLY A 51 8.91 -17.28 4.17
N ILE A 52 9.28 -18.56 4.25
CA ILE A 52 9.08 -19.54 3.19
C ILE A 52 8.10 -20.63 3.63
N PRO A 53 7.37 -21.24 2.67
CA PRO A 53 6.62 -22.45 2.91
C PRO A 53 7.52 -23.59 3.42
N THR A 54 7.00 -24.44 4.32
CA THR A 54 7.76 -25.58 4.88
C THR A 54 8.19 -26.61 3.84
N ASN A 55 7.57 -26.62 2.66
CA ASN A 55 7.92 -27.48 1.52
C ASN A 55 8.83 -26.80 0.47
N HIS A 56 9.29 -25.57 0.71
CA HIS A 56 10.26 -24.89 -0.14
C HIS A 56 11.63 -25.55 -0.04
N GLU A 57 12.40 -25.59 -1.13
CA GLU A 57 13.71 -26.27 -1.15
C GLU A 57 14.68 -25.77 -0.06
N TRP A 58 14.66 -24.46 0.21
CA TRP A 58 15.50 -23.83 1.24
C TRP A 58 15.15 -24.26 2.66
N ALA A 59 13.93 -24.77 2.91
CA ALA A 59 13.54 -25.25 4.24
C ALA A 59 14.36 -26.48 4.67
N SER A 60 14.93 -27.21 3.69
CA SER A 60 15.81 -28.36 3.94
C SER A 60 17.30 -28.00 4.03
N ARG A 61 17.68 -26.75 3.71
CA ARG A 61 19.09 -26.33 3.70
C ARG A 61 19.56 -25.96 5.10
N ALA A 62 20.70 -26.50 5.52
CA ALA A 62 21.26 -26.23 6.83
C ALA A 62 21.55 -24.74 7.04
N GLY A 63 21.09 -24.16 8.14
CA GLY A 63 21.32 -22.76 8.51
C GLY A 63 20.47 -21.73 7.76
N PHE A 64 19.52 -22.16 6.92
CA PHE A 64 18.62 -21.24 6.20
C PHE A 64 17.43 -20.77 7.04
N LEU A 65 17.03 -21.57 8.02
CA LEU A 65 15.89 -21.28 8.90
C LEU A 65 16.35 -20.81 10.27
N ILE A 66 15.51 -20.01 10.92
CA ILE A 66 15.77 -19.57 12.30
C ILE A 66 15.49 -20.73 13.27
N PRO A 67 16.48 -21.18 14.06
CA PRO A 67 16.27 -22.27 15.02
C PRO A 67 15.32 -21.84 16.14
N GLN A 68 14.61 -22.81 16.72
CA GLN A 68 13.81 -22.57 17.92
C GLN A 68 14.69 -22.02 19.05
N SER A 69 14.27 -20.92 19.68
CA SER A 69 14.88 -20.38 20.89
C SER A 69 13.83 -19.98 21.92
N ALA A 70 14.19 -20.02 23.21
CA ALA A 70 13.27 -19.69 24.31
C ALA A 70 12.89 -18.20 24.38
N SER A 71 13.62 -17.31 23.69
CA SER A 71 13.41 -15.85 23.68
C SER A 71 12.47 -15.36 22.56
N MET A 72 11.94 -16.26 21.73
CA MET A 72 11.26 -15.93 20.48
C MET A 72 9.72 -15.89 20.57
N ASP A 73 9.13 -15.70 21.74
CA ASP A 73 7.69 -15.41 21.90
C ASP A 73 7.48 -13.88 21.97
N PRO A 74 6.44 -13.23 21.37
CA PRO A 74 5.31 -13.76 20.59
C PRO A 74 5.47 -13.78 19.06
N SER A 75 4.54 -14.47 18.38
CA SER A 75 4.31 -14.48 16.92
C SER A 75 3.17 -13.52 16.51
N ARG A 76 2.98 -13.25 15.21
CA ARG A 76 1.83 -12.48 14.68
C ARG A 76 0.49 -13.09 15.07
N THR A 77 0.44 -14.41 15.20
CA THR A 77 -0.75 -15.16 15.62
C THR A 77 -0.66 -15.55 17.10
N LEU A 78 -1.81 -15.77 17.73
CA LEU A 78 -1.88 -16.23 19.12
C LEU A 78 -1.50 -17.70 19.29
N ASN A 79 -1.16 -18.41 18.21
CA ASN A 79 -0.96 -19.86 18.21
C ASN A 79 0.51 -20.27 18.49
N GLY A 80 1.29 -19.38 19.11
CA GLY A 80 2.72 -19.58 19.38
C GLY A 80 3.60 -19.40 18.14
N SER A 81 4.92 -19.30 18.33
CA SER A 81 5.89 -18.88 17.30
C SER A 81 6.73 -20.01 16.67
N LEU A 82 6.20 -21.23 16.61
CA LEU A 82 6.97 -22.40 16.18
C LEU A 82 6.26 -23.19 15.08
N GLU A 83 7.00 -23.60 14.06
CA GLU A 83 6.52 -24.44 12.94
C GLU A 83 7.44 -25.65 12.72
N LYS A 84 6.86 -26.76 12.27
CA LYS A 84 7.61 -28.00 11.99
C LYS A 84 8.07 -28.05 10.53
N VAL A 85 9.34 -28.42 10.34
CA VAL A 85 9.90 -28.81 9.04
C VAL A 85 10.52 -30.20 9.19
N GLY A 86 9.83 -31.20 8.65
CA GLY A 86 10.15 -32.60 8.90
C GLY A 86 10.01 -32.95 10.39
N ILE A 87 11.09 -33.43 11.01
CA ILE A 87 11.12 -33.77 12.44
C ILE A 87 11.57 -32.62 13.34
N ASN A 88 12.07 -31.53 12.75
CA ASN A 88 12.66 -30.40 13.47
C ASN A 88 11.66 -29.26 13.61
N THR A 89 11.88 -28.41 14.61
CA THR A 89 11.04 -27.25 14.91
C THR A 89 11.86 -25.97 14.74
N PHE A 90 11.26 -24.98 14.09
CA PHE A 90 11.88 -23.70 13.76
C PHE A 90 10.97 -22.55 14.17
N TYR A 91 11.54 -21.34 14.23
CA TYR A 91 10.77 -20.13 14.48
C TYR A 91 9.86 -19.81 13.29
N SER A 92 8.64 -19.36 13.61
CA SER A 92 7.67 -18.87 12.64
C SER A 92 6.91 -17.67 13.21
N THR A 93 7.05 -16.50 12.59
CA THR A 93 6.28 -15.31 12.94
C THR A 93 4.79 -15.48 12.56
N TYR A 94 4.50 -16.37 11.61
CA TYR A 94 3.14 -16.73 11.18
C TYR A 94 2.46 -17.69 12.16
N GLY A 95 3.27 -18.38 12.97
CA GLY A 95 2.86 -19.22 14.08
C GLY A 95 2.56 -20.66 13.71
N LYS A 96 2.17 -21.44 14.72
CA LYS A 96 2.04 -22.90 14.60
C LYS A 96 0.93 -23.33 13.65
N GLY A 97 1.25 -24.25 12.75
CA GLY A 97 0.31 -24.80 11.77
C GLY A 97 0.01 -23.83 10.63
N SER A 98 0.82 -22.79 10.45
CA SER A 98 0.73 -21.86 9.33
C SER A 98 1.27 -22.48 8.03
N GLY A 99 2.15 -23.48 8.14
CA GLY A 99 2.89 -24.02 6.99
C GLY A 99 3.97 -23.06 6.47
N MET A 100 4.28 -22.00 7.22
CA MET A 100 5.31 -21.00 6.91
C MET A 100 6.37 -20.97 8.01
N VAL A 101 7.62 -20.78 7.61
CA VAL A 101 8.79 -20.72 8.51
C VAL A 101 9.71 -19.58 8.08
N ASP A 102 10.30 -18.87 9.04
CA ASP A 102 11.07 -17.66 8.77
C ASP A 102 12.51 -17.98 8.33
N LEU A 103 13.00 -17.21 7.35
CA LEU A 103 14.37 -17.28 6.87
C LEU A 103 15.32 -16.60 7.85
N ASN A 104 16.49 -17.19 8.07
CA ASN A 104 17.54 -16.57 8.87
C ASN A 104 18.30 -15.52 8.02
N LEU A 105 17.72 -14.34 7.82
CA LEU A 105 18.32 -13.28 7.00
C LEU A 105 19.60 -12.68 7.59
N SER A 106 19.90 -12.94 8.87
CA SER A 106 21.20 -12.64 9.49
C SER A 106 22.33 -13.56 9.01
N SER A 107 22.00 -14.71 8.40
CA SER A 107 22.98 -15.62 7.83
C SER A 107 23.52 -15.06 6.50
N PRO A 108 24.85 -14.88 6.35
CA PRO A 108 25.44 -14.41 5.10
C PRO A 108 25.08 -15.27 3.89
N ASN A 109 24.96 -16.60 4.09
CA ASN A 109 24.59 -17.53 3.02
C ASN A 109 23.15 -17.35 2.55
N VAL A 110 22.23 -17.04 3.48
CA VAL A 110 20.82 -16.79 3.15
C VAL A 110 20.70 -15.44 2.47
N LEU A 111 21.37 -14.42 2.98
CA LEU A 111 21.37 -13.09 2.38
C LEU A 111 21.92 -13.13 0.94
N GLU A 112 22.98 -13.90 0.66
CA GLU A 112 23.47 -14.04 -0.71
C GLU A 112 22.45 -14.75 -1.63
N ALA A 113 21.77 -15.80 -1.14
CA ALA A 113 20.70 -16.45 -1.90
C ALA A 113 19.54 -15.49 -2.22
N VAL A 114 19.18 -14.60 -1.28
CA VAL A 114 18.17 -13.54 -1.50
C VAL A 114 18.67 -12.52 -2.53
N LYS A 115 19.94 -12.11 -2.46
CA LYS A 115 20.55 -11.22 -3.46
C LYS A 115 20.50 -11.86 -4.85
N ASP A 116 20.75 -13.16 -4.97
CA ASP A 116 20.69 -13.88 -6.25
C ASP A 116 19.27 -13.91 -6.84
N VAL A 117 18.23 -14.08 -6.01
CA VAL A 117 16.84 -13.94 -6.46
C VAL A 117 16.56 -12.54 -7.03
N ILE A 118 17.03 -11.49 -6.36
CA ILE A 118 16.89 -10.12 -6.86
C ILE A 118 17.62 -9.96 -8.20
N LYS A 119 18.88 -10.41 -8.30
CA LYS A 119 19.67 -10.37 -9.54
C LYS A 119 18.96 -11.13 -10.67
N PHE A 120 18.36 -12.28 -10.37
CA PHE A 120 17.59 -13.08 -11.33
C PHE A 120 16.45 -12.27 -11.94
N TRP A 121 15.60 -11.66 -11.12
CA TRP A 121 14.43 -10.93 -11.61
C TRP A 121 14.81 -9.65 -12.34
N LEU A 122 15.80 -8.90 -11.83
CA LEU A 122 16.37 -7.75 -12.54
C LEU A 122 16.94 -8.17 -13.90
N GLY A 123 17.63 -9.31 -13.95
CA GLY A 123 18.14 -9.95 -15.18
C GLY A 123 17.04 -10.36 -16.17
N LYS A 124 15.83 -10.71 -15.69
CA LYS A 124 14.65 -10.95 -16.56
C LYS A 124 14.06 -9.66 -17.14
N GLY A 125 14.44 -8.50 -16.61
CA GLY A 125 14.07 -7.20 -17.14
C GLY A 125 12.99 -6.46 -16.37
N VAL A 126 12.70 -6.85 -15.13
CA VAL A 126 11.88 -6.01 -14.23
C VAL A 126 12.61 -4.69 -13.94
N ASP A 127 11.87 -3.62 -13.72
CA ASP A 127 12.40 -2.26 -13.49
C ASP A 127 12.51 -1.92 -11.99
N GLY A 128 12.03 -2.80 -11.11
CA GLY A 128 12.32 -2.70 -9.68
C GLY A 128 11.78 -3.86 -8.86
N ILE A 129 12.11 -3.82 -7.57
CA ILE A 129 11.67 -4.78 -6.56
C ILE A 129 10.95 -4.04 -5.44
N LEU A 130 9.77 -4.53 -5.07
CA LEU A 130 9.09 -4.18 -3.83
C LEU A 130 9.33 -5.31 -2.82
N LEU A 131 10.03 -4.99 -1.74
CA LEU A 131 10.21 -5.88 -0.61
C LEU A 131 8.96 -5.82 0.27
N SER A 132 8.32 -6.96 0.48
CA SER A 132 7.13 -7.09 1.33
C SER A 132 7.52 -7.57 2.73
N ASP A 133 6.70 -7.19 3.73
CA ASP A 133 6.90 -7.58 5.13
C ASP A 133 8.29 -7.23 5.69
N THR A 134 8.89 -6.13 5.21
CA THR A 134 10.27 -5.75 5.56
C THR A 134 10.46 -5.45 7.04
N ALA A 135 9.41 -5.08 7.75
CA ALA A 135 9.50 -4.82 9.19
C ALA A 135 9.95 -6.06 9.99
N PHE A 136 9.80 -7.25 9.41
CA PHE A 136 9.94 -8.53 10.09
C PHE A 136 11.23 -9.29 9.76
N PHE A 137 12.04 -8.79 8.82
CA PHE A 137 13.16 -9.56 8.26
C PHE A 137 14.15 -10.15 9.28
N VAL A 138 14.38 -9.49 10.42
CA VAL A 138 15.25 -10.03 11.47
C VAL A 138 14.71 -9.74 12.87
N GLU A 139 14.53 -10.81 13.66
CA GLU A 139 14.04 -10.76 15.05
C GLU A 139 15.18 -10.87 16.09
N ASP A 140 16.16 -9.98 16.01
CA ASP A 140 17.32 -9.89 16.93
C ASP A 140 17.09 -8.95 18.13
N GLY A 141 15.87 -8.44 18.29
CA GLY A 141 15.45 -7.64 19.44
C GLY A 141 15.63 -8.38 20.77
N ALA A 142 16.10 -7.67 21.81
CA ALA A 142 16.13 -8.19 23.18
C ALA A 142 14.77 -8.80 23.56
N SER A 143 14.76 -9.86 24.38
CA SER A 143 13.56 -10.58 24.86
C SER A 143 12.46 -9.57 25.22
N CYS A 144 11.53 -9.34 24.30
CA CYS A 144 10.44 -8.42 24.53
C CYS A 144 9.68 -8.94 25.74
N VAL A 145 9.41 -8.09 26.73
CA VAL A 145 8.62 -8.49 27.90
C VAL A 145 7.29 -9.01 27.38
N ALA A 146 7.07 -10.32 27.50
CA ALA A 146 5.86 -10.99 27.08
C ALA A 146 4.71 -10.48 27.95
N SER A 147 4.15 -9.35 27.57
CA SER A 147 3.01 -8.77 28.27
C SER A 147 1.75 -9.48 27.81
N THR A 148 1.58 -10.78 28.03
CA THR A 148 0.26 -11.48 28.14
C THR A 148 -0.88 -11.06 27.19
N GLY A 149 -0.64 -10.61 25.96
CA GLY A 149 -1.65 -9.89 25.16
C GLY A 149 -1.45 -9.99 23.65
N LEU A 150 -2.57 -9.82 22.92
CA LEU A 150 -2.68 -9.90 21.47
C LEU A 150 -1.56 -9.10 20.76
N TRP A 151 -0.86 -9.70 19.79
CA TRP A 151 0.18 -9.07 18.95
C TRP A 151 -0.24 -7.67 18.46
N TYR A 152 -1.50 -7.55 18.04
CA TYR A 152 -2.14 -6.33 17.55
C TYR A 152 -2.41 -5.24 18.60
N SER A 153 -2.36 -5.57 19.90
CA SER A 153 -2.66 -4.63 20.99
C SER A 153 -1.44 -4.18 21.79
N LYS A 154 -0.33 -4.94 21.77
CA LYS A 154 0.85 -4.64 22.59
C LYS A 154 2.18 -4.46 21.85
N PHE A 155 2.17 -4.61 20.52
CA PHE A 155 3.17 -4.07 19.59
C PHE A 155 4.65 -4.29 20.02
N PRO A 156 5.26 -5.44 19.69
CA PRO A 156 6.65 -5.71 20.06
C PRO A 156 7.62 -4.98 19.11
N SER A 157 7.66 -3.64 19.18
CA SER A 157 8.54 -2.80 18.35
C SER A 157 10.01 -3.20 18.46
N CYS A 158 10.42 -3.81 19.57
CA CYS A 158 11.75 -4.38 19.76
C CYS A 158 12.14 -5.43 18.71
N LYS A 159 11.19 -6.13 18.10
CA LYS A 159 11.44 -7.15 17.05
C LYS A 159 11.21 -6.63 15.64
N LEU A 160 10.73 -5.40 15.48
CA LEU A 160 10.42 -4.81 14.18
C LEU A 160 11.43 -3.73 13.84
N PHE A 161 11.75 -3.57 12.56
CA PHE A 161 12.66 -2.52 12.07
C PHE A 161 14.02 -2.52 12.79
N THR A 162 14.53 -3.70 13.15
CA THR A 162 15.79 -3.82 13.88
C THR A 162 16.98 -3.38 13.04
N ASN A 163 18.12 -3.08 13.66
CA ASN A 163 19.33 -2.70 12.92
C ASN A 163 19.75 -3.79 11.92
N ALA A 164 19.57 -5.07 12.26
CA ALA A 164 19.84 -6.16 11.32
C ALA A 164 18.84 -6.17 10.16
N THR A 165 17.55 -5.88 10.41
CA THR A 165 16.54 -5.66 9.35
C THR A 165 16.97 -4.54 8.40
N LEU A 166 17.37 -3.38 8.92
CA LEU A 166 17.86 -2.26 8.11
C LEU A 166 19.09 -2.66 7.30
N ASN A 167 20.03 -3.41 7.89
CA ASN A 167 21.20 -3.92 7.20
C ASN A 167 20.86 -4.83 6.01
N VAL A 168 19.85 -5.70 6.13
CA VAL A 168 19.34 -6.49 4.99
C VAL A 168 18.89 -5.55 3.88
N VAL A 169 18.07 -4.54 4.18
CA VAL A 169 17.59 -3.57 3.17
C VAL A 169 18.75 -2.82 2.50
N HIS A 170 19.77 -2.40 3.26
CA HIS A 170 20.98 -1.76 2.72
C HIS A 170 21.75 -2.69 1.76
N GLU A 171 21.90 -3.96 2.12
CA GLU A 171 22.59 -4.94 1.29
C GLU A 171 21.83 -5.25 0.00
N LEU A 172 20.49 -5.29 0.05
CA LEU A 172 19.66 -5.43 -1.15
C LEU A 172 19.65 -4.15 -2.00
N ARG A 173 19.72 -2.97 -1.37
CA ARG A 173 19.85 -1.69 -2.06
C ARG A 173 21.11 -1.64 -2.93
N LYS A 174 22.26 -2.09 -2.40
CA LYS A 174 23.53 -2.18 -3.15
C LYS A 174 23.38 -2.99 -4.44
N VAL A 175 22.71 -4.15 -4.38
CA VAL A 175 22.48 -4.99 -5.56
C VAL A 175 21.65 -4.26 -6.63
N VAL A 176 20.60 -3.55 -6.21
CA VAL A 176 19.75 -2.79 -7.14
C VAL A 176 20.52 -1.62 -7.77
N ASP A 177 21.36 -0.93 -7.01
CA ASP A 177 22.20 0.17 -7.51
C ASP A 177 23.26 -0.34 -8.50
N GLU A 178 23.95 -1.45 -8.17
CA GLU A 178 24.92 -2.10 -9.06
C GLU A 178 24.26 -2.55 -10.37
N PHE A 179 23.04 -3.08 -10.31
CA PHE A 179 22.28 -3.45 -11.50
C PHE A 179 21.87 -2.21 -12.31
N SER A 180 21.50 -1.12 -11.64
CA SER A 180 21.16 0.15 -12.30
C SER A 180 22.36 0.71 -13.08
N LEU A 181 23.54 0.71 -12.45
CA LEU A 181 24.79 1.17 -13.04
C LEU A 181 25.20 0.30 -14.24
N SER A 182 25.22 -1.03 -14.06
CA SER A 182 25.66 -1.96 -15.11
C SER A 182 24.72 -2.03 -16.30
N SER A 183 23.40 -1.87 -16.08
CA SER A 183 22.41 -1.88 -17.16
C SER A 183 22.21 -0.52 -17.83
N GLY A 184 22.73 0.56 -17.24
CA GLY A 184 22.51 1.94 -17.69
C GLY A 184 21.05 2.39 -17.59
N ARG A 185 20.23 1.71 -16.77
CA ARG A 185 18.81 2.01 -16.57
C ARG A 185 18.51 2.02 -15.08
N PRO A 186 17.90 3.10 -14.53
CA PRO A 186 17.52 3.14 -13.14
C PRO A 186 16.63 1.94 -12.76
N LYS A 187 16.90 1.35 -11.60
CA LYS A 187 16.07 0.34 -10.95
C LYS A 187 15.64 0.86 -9.59
N VAL A 188 14.42 0.54 -9.19
CA VAL A 188 13.89 0.97 -7.91
C VAL A 188 13.83 -0.19 -6.90
N LEU A 189 14.19 0.11 -5.65
CA LEU A 189 13.93 -0.75 -4.50
C LEU A 189 12.89 -0.05 -3.62
N ILE A 190 11.74 -0.67 -3.45
CA ILE A 190 10.63 -0.17 -2.64
C ILE A 190 10.52 -1.07 -1.40
N ALA A 191 10.33 -0.50 -0.23
CA ALA A 191 10.06 -1.26 0.99
C ALA A 191 8.62 -1.05 1.46
N ASP A 192 7.90 -2.14 1.68
CA ASP A 192 6.62 -2.17 2.38
C ASP A 192 6.79 -2.94 3.69
N ALA A 193 6.55 -2.24 4.81
CA ALA A 193 6.64 -2.80 6.15
C ALA A 193 5.75 -4.03 6.37
N GLY A 194 4.73 -4.26 5.53
CA GLY A 194 3.82 -5.39 5.64
C GLY A 194 2.88 -5.28 6.84
N ASN A 195 2.13 -6.32 7.17
CA ASN A 195 1.09 -6.24 8.20
C ASN A 195 1.68 -6.27 9.61
N ILE A 196 2.23 -5.15 10.08
CA ILE A 196 2.75 -5.00 11.44
C ILE A 196 1.65 -5.06 12.52
N GLY A 197 0.37 -5.09 12.12
CA GLY A 197 -0.75 -5.13 13.04
C GLY A 197 -1.01 -3.82 13.79
N TYR A 198 -0.25 -2.80 13.43
CA TYR A 198 -0.11 -1.53 14.11
C TYR A 198 -0.09 -0.43 13.06
N GLY A 199 -0.73 0.69 13.32
CA GLY A 199 -0.76 1.79 12.36
C GLY A 199 0.28 2.86 12.65
N VAL A 200 0.21 3.94 11.89
CA VAL A 200 1.11 5.09 12.06
C VAL A 200 0.78 5.85 13.36
N ARG A 201 1.82 6.30 14.10
CA ARG A 201 1.69 7.11 15.33
C ARG A 201 1.98 8.60 15.08
N SER A 202 2.58 9.29 16.07
CA SER A 202 3.26 10.58 15.91
C SER A 202 4.54 10.48 15.06
N HIS A 203 5.13 9.29 14.97
CA HIS A 203 6.19 8.93 14.04
C HIS A 203 5.81 7.66 13.28
N ASP A 204 6.41 7.46 12.11
CA ASP A 204 6.27 6.26 11.29
C ASP A 204 7.61 5.52 11.25
N ASP A 205 7.72 4.48 12.09
CA ASP A 205 8.95 3.67 12.22
C ASP A 205 9.38 3.04 10.88
N SER A 206 8.45 2.85 9.93
CA SER A 206 8.76 2.29 8.61
C SER A 206 9.66 3.20 7.77
N LEU A 207 9.69 4.50 8.04
CA LEU A 207 10.55 5.44 7.31
C LEU A 207 12.05 5.15 7.50
N SER A 208 12.42 4.44 8.58
CA SER A 208 13.79 3.96 8.80
C SER A 208 14.31 3.03 7.68
N LEU A 209 13.41 2.34 6.97
CA LEU A 209 13.73 1.45 5.85
C LEU A 209 14.37 2.18 4.66
N ALA A 210 14.23 3.51 4.58
CA ALA A 210 14.88 4.34 3.57
C ALA A 210 16.37 4.56 3.84
N GLY A 211 16.85 4.33 5.08
CA GLY A 211 18.23 4.58 5.47
C GLY A 211 18.59 6.05 5.61
N THR A 212 19.90 6.32 5.60
CA THR A 212 20.47 7.69 5.61
C THR A 212 21.18 7.98 4.29
N GLU A 213 21.70 9.21 4.13
CA GLU A 213 22.51 9.55 2.96
C GLU A 213 23.81 8.74 2.90
N GLU A 214 24.42 8.43 4.06
CA GLU A 214 25.66 7.65 4.17
C GLU A 214 25.42 6.13 4.01
N GLN A 215 24.26 5.64 4.45
CA GLN A 215 23.88 4.25 4.34
C GLN A 215 22.47 4.16 3.72
N PRO A 216 22.36 4.25 2.39
CA PRO A 216 21.06 4.28 1.72
C PRO A 216 20.33 2.94 1.84
N GLY A 217 19.06 3.00 2.20
CA GLY A 217 18.11 1.89 2.18
C GLY A 217 17.24 1.93 0.93
N ALA A 218 15.96 1.57 1.08
CA ALA A 218 15.01 1.59 -0.01
C ALA A 218 14.89 2.99 -0.65
N HIS A 219 14.74 3.04 -1.97
CA HIS A 219 14.51 4.28 -2.70
C HIS A 219 13.17 4.91 -2.33
N MET A 220 12.19 4.08 -1.95
CA MET A 220 10.86 4.52 -1.56
C MET A 220 10.30 3.60 -0.48
N VAL A 221 9.63 4.18 0.52
CA VAL A 221 8.91 3.44 1.56
C VAL A 221 7.40 3.61 1.37
N VAL A 222 6.64 2.54 1.40
CA VAL A 222 5.17 2.60 1.37
C VAL A 222 4.67 3.15 2.71
N ASN A 223 4.05 4.32 2.68
CA ASN A 223 3.48 4.99 3.85
C ASN A 223 1.96 4.75 3.93
N ARG A 224 1.49 4.43 5.14
CA ARG A 224 0.09 4.04 5.40
C ARG A 224 -0.71 5.07 6.18
N TYR A 225 -0.21 6.30 6.30
CA TYR A 225 -0.88 7.34 7.06
C TYR A 225 -2.33 7.54 6.58
N PHE A 226 -2.55 7.46 5.27
CA PHE A 226 -3.86 7.65 4.65
C PHE A 226 -4.68 6.38 4.45
N THR A 227 -4.22 5.20 4.91
CA THR A 227 -5.06 4.00 4.83
C THR A 227 -6.22 4.03 5.82
N LEU A 228 -7.18 3.11 5.68
CA LEU A 228 -8.20 2.89 6.69
C LEU A 228 -7.56 2.68 8.06
N HIS A 229 -8.09 3.39 9.06
CA HIS A 229 -7.56 3.44 10.43
C HIS A 229 -6.05 3.67 10.51
N ARG A 230 -5.41 4.36 9.54
CA ARG A 230 -3.95 4.56 9.49
C ARG A 230 -3.13 3.25 9.59
N GLY A 231 -3.72 2.12 9.22
CA GLY A 231 -3.10 0.79 9.26
C GLY A 231 -3.35 -0.01 10.55
N TRP A 232 -4.04 0.57 11.54
CA TRP A 232 -4.36 -0.10 12.80
C TRP A 232 -5.40 -1.22 12.59
N LYS A 233 -5.10 -2.43 13.09
CA LYS A 233 -6.08 -3.54 13.12
C LYS A 233 -7.09 -3.40 14.26
N SER A 234 -6.68 -2.78 15.36
CA SER A 234 -7.54 -2.33 16.45
C SER A 234 -7.22 -0.88 16.77
N LEU A 235 -8.24 -0.03 16.86
CA LEU A 235 -8.03 1.39 17.12
C LEU A 235 -7.40 1.61 18.51
N PRO A 236 -6.35 2.44 18.62
CA PRO A 236 -5.69 2.69 19.90
C PRO A 236 -6.66 3.35 20.88
N ALA A 237 -6.59 3.00 22.17
CA ALA A 237 -7.42 3.62 23.20
C ALA A 237 -7.13 5.14 23.32
N ASP A 238 -5.88 5.53 23.10
CA ASP A 238 -5.46 6.92 23.00
C ASP A 238 -5.99 7.56 21.71
N LEU A 239 -6.94 8.48 21.86
CA LEU A 239 -7.57 9.20 20.75
C LEU A 239 -6.59 10.14 20.02
N SER A 240 -5.50 10.57 20.66
CA SER A 240 -4.50 11.45 20.01
C SER A 240 -3.78 10.73 18.86
N LEU A 241 -3.64 9.40 18.96
CA LEU A 241 -3.06 8.56 17.89
C LEU A 241 -4.03 8.34 16.72
N ARG A 242 -5.30 8.72 16.86
CA ARG A 242 -6.30 8.58 15.80
C ARG A 242 -6.37 9.81 14.89
N ASP A 243 -5.64 10.87 15.19
CA ASP A 243 -5.59 12.06 14.33
C ASP A 243 -5.05 11.71 12.94
N LYS A 244 -5.83 12.07 11.91
CA LYS A 244 -5.57 11.82 10.50
C LYS A 244 -5.73 13.14 9.71
N SER A 245 -5.09 14.20 10.20
CA SER A 245 -5.10 15.53 9.58
C SER A 245 -3.92 15.74 8.65
N ILE A 246 -4.05 16.64 7.68
CA ILE A 246 -2.95 17.00 6.78
C ILE A 246 -1.81 17.66 7.58
N ARG A 247 -2.15 18.46 8.60
CA ARG A 247 -1.18 19.08 9.49
C ARG A 247 -0.28 18.07 10.18
N SER A 248 -0.88 17.06 10.80
CA SER A 248 -0.12 16.02 11.51
C SER A 248 0.73 15.18 10.56
N TYR A 249 0.24 14.91 9.35
CA TYR A 249 1.06 14.31 8.30
C TYR A 249 2.26 15.17 7.92
N ILE A 250 2.06 16.47 7.67
CA ILE A 250 3.16 17.40 7.31
C ILE A 250 4.19 17.49 8.43
N ASN A 251 3.75 17.62 9.69
CA ASN A 251 4.66 17.66 10.84
C ASN A 251 5.51 16.39 10.94
N MET A 252 4.89 15.22 10.74
CA MET A 252 5.60 13.94 10.70
C MET A 252 6.61 13.92 9.54
N MET A 253 6.20 14.29 8.33
CA MET A 253 7.05 14.21 7.15
C MET A 253 8.18 15.24 7.15
N ASN A 254 7.97 16.46 7.67
CA ASN A 254 9.00 17.50 7.77
C ASN A 254 10.20 17.07 8.63
N SER A 255 10.01 16.08 9.51
CA SER A 255 11.11 15.50 10.30
C SER A 255 11.99 14.52 9.50
N THR A 256 11.64 14.22 8.24
CA THR A 256 12.31 13.21 7.41
C THR A 256 12.51 13.71 5.98
N LYS A 257 13.59 13.28 5.31
CA LYS A 257 13.80 13.52 3.86
C LYS A 257 13.46 12.27 3.03
N VAL A 258 12.57 11.43 3.54
CA VAL A 258 12.28 10.12 2.96
C VAL A 258 11.32 10.25 1.79
N THR A 259 11.65 9.58 0.68
CA THR A 259 10.72 9.42 -0.44
C THR A 259 9.67 8.37 -0.08
N VAL A 260 8.40 8.75 -0.11
CA VAL A 260 7.29 7.88 0.26
C VAL A 260 6.36 7.57 -0.91
N GLY A 261 5.87 6.34 -0.93
CA GLY A 261 4.71 5.94 -1.71
C GLY A 261 3.46 6.07 -0.87
N LEU A 262 2.52 6.91 -1.26
CA LEU A 262 1.27 7.14 -0.53
C LEU A 262 0.22 6.14 -0.98
N ALA A 263 -0.29 5.36 -0.05
CA ALA A 263 -1.35 4.39 -0.32
C ALA A 263 -2.53 4.61 0.64
N ALA A 264 -3.75 4.51 0.11
CA ALA A 264 -4.98 4.45 0.91
C ALA A 264 -5.45 3.00 1.16
N ALA A 265 -4.87 2.04 0.45
CA ALA A 265 -5.16 0.62 0.56
C ALA A 265 -3.93 -0.22 0.21
N SER A 266 -3.91 -1.48 0.64
CA SER A 266 -2.79 -2.41 0.42
C SER A 266 -3.28 -3.85 0.51
N PRO A 267 -2.45 -4.86 0.19
CA PRO A 267 -2.80 -6.26 0.45
C PRO A 267 -3.18 -6.55 1.91
N SER A 268 -2.69 -5.73 2.86
CA SER A 268 -2.93 -5.86 4.29
C SER A 268 -4.05 -4.98 4.83
N VAL A 269 -4.53 -4.02 4.04
CA VAL A 269 -5.54 -3.03 4.43
C VAL A 269 -6.50 -2.87 3.28
N THR A 270 -7.69 -3.44 3.46
CA THR A 270 -8.77 -3.46 2.48
C THR A 270 -9.05 -2.08 1.90
N PRO A 271 -9.30 -2.00 0.58
CA PRO A 271 -9.83 -0.80 -0.06
C PRO A 271 -11.01 -0.22 0.72
N SER A 272 -10.94 1.08 0.96
CA SER A 272 -12.01 1.85 1.57
C SER A 272 -11.94 3.25 1.01
N PHE A 273 -13.07 3.75 0.50
CA PHE A 273 -13.14 5.10 -0.01
C PHE A 273 -13.24 6.10 1.14
N ASP A 274 -12.31 7.05 1.15
CA ASP A 274 -12.32 8.25 1.99
C ASP A 274 -11.81 9.41 1.12
N LEU A 275 -12.57 10.50 1.04
CA LEU A 275 -12.24 11.61 0.15
C LEU A 275 -10.89 12.22 0.52
N LEU A 276 -10.65 12.46 1.81
CA LEU A 276 -9.40 13.04 2.29
C LEU A 276 -8.21 12.17 1.91
N SER A 277 -8.30 10.85 2.14
CA SER A 277 -7.23 9.90 1.80
C SER A 277 -6.96 9.83 0.30
N THR A 278 -8.02 9.86 -0.52
CA THR A 278 -7.90 9.87 -1.99
C THR A 278 -7.20 11.15 -2.45
N VAL A 279 -7.68 12.31 -2.00
CA VAL A 279 -7.09 13.62 -2.35
C VAL A 279 -5.64 13.72 -1.87
N ALA A 280 -5.37 13.31 -0.63
CA ALA A 280 -4.05 13.31 -0.04
C ALA A 280 -3.06 12.44 -0.84
N THR A 281 -3.49 11.23 -1.24
CA THR A 281 -2.66 10.29 -2.01
C THR A 281 -2.17 10.92 -3.31
N PHE A 282 -3.01 11.68 -4.01
CA PHE A 282 -2.65 12.28 -5.31
C PHE A 282 -2.02 13.67 -5.21
N LEU A 283 -2.43 14.50 -4.24
CA LEU A 283 -2.10 15.93 -4.22
C LEU A 283 -1.05 16.31 -3.15
N LEU A 284 -0.65 15.41 -2.26
CA LEU A 284 0.50 15.63 -1.37
C LEU A 284 1.84 15.21 -2.01
N PRO A 285 2.98 15.64 -1.44
CA PRO A 285 4.30 15.15 -1.83
C PRO A 285 4.43 13.64 -1.59
N GLY A 286 5.10 12.95 -2.51
CA GLY A 286 5.22 11.49 -2.56
C GLY A 286 4.66 10.91 -3.87
N THR A 287 4.80 9.60 -4.04
CA THR A 287 4.32 8.87 -5.22
C THR A 287 2.95 8.26 -4.91
N PRO A 288 1.87 8.60 -5.63
CA PRO A 288 0.57 7.94 -5.42
C PRO A 288 0.66 6.45 -5.78
N ILE A 289 0.23 5.59 -4.86
CA ILE A 289 0.08 4.15 -5.06
C ILE A 289 -1.42 3.84 -5.03
N VAL A 290 -1.93 3.36 -6.16
CA VAL A 290 -3.32 2.89 -6.28
C VAL A 290 -3.33 1.38 -6.16
N TYR A 291 -3.96 0.87 -5.11
CA TYR A 291 -4.29 -0.54 -5.03
C TYR A 291 -5.55 -0.82 -5.85
N TYR A 292 -5.54 -1.88 -6.67
CA TYR A 292 -6.62 -2.13 -7.64
C TYR A 292 -7.99 -2.16 -6.96
N GLY A 293 -9.00 -1.60 -7.64
CA GLY A 293 -10.35 -1.45 -7.11
C GLY A 293 -10.57 -0.23 -6.21
N SER A 294 -9.51 0.38 -5.66
CA SER A 294 -9.65 1.64 -4.90
C SER A 294 -10.15 2.78 -5.78
N GLU A 295 -9.74 2.79 -7.05
CA GLU A 295 -10.20 3.76 -8.06
C GLU A 295 -11.70 3.64 -8.37
N LEU A 296 -12.32 2.52 -8.03
CA LEU A 296 -13.77 2.32 -8.15
C LEU A 296 -14.52 2.68 -6.85
N GLY A 297 -13.78 3.01 -5.77
CA GLY A 297 -14.37 3.27 -4.46
C GLY A 297 -14.85 2.02 -3.73
N ILE A 298 -14.38 0.83 -4.13
CA ILE A 298 -14.81 -0.43 -3.53
C ILE A 298 -14.44 -0.43 -2.04
N SER A 299 -15.43 -0.71 -1.21
CA SER A 299 -15.31 -0.76 0.25
C SER A 299 -15.97 -2.05 0.74
N PRO A 300 -15.38 -3.21 0.43
CA PRO A 300 -16.09 -4.48 0.49
C PRO A 300 -16.33 -4.91 1.92
N SER A 301 -17.48 -5.53 2.16
CA SER A 301 -17.76 -6.22 3.42
C SER A 301 -16.97 -7.54 3.47
N ASN A 302 -16.40 -7.85 4.63
CA ASN A 302 -15.72 -9.13 4.86
C ASN A 302 -16.70 -10.24 5.32
N SER A 303 -18.01 -10.09 5.04
CA SER A 303 -19.03 -10.98 5.59
C SER A 303 -19.12 -12.35 4.91
N ALA A 304 -18.63 -12.47 3.67
CA ALA A 304 -18.64 -13.72 2.92
C ALA A 304 -17.38 -13.87 2.09
N LEU A 305 -16.83 -15.09 2.09
CA LEU A 305 -15.72 -15.43 1.22
C LEU A 305 -16.22 -15.63 -0.22
N PRO A 306 -15.48 -15.16 -1.22
CA PRO A 306 -15.73 -15.54 -2.60
C PRO A 306 -15.79 -17.07 -2.75
N PRO A 307 -16.71 -17.60 -3.57
CA PRO A 307 -16.77 -19.02 -3.92
C PRO A 307 -15.45 -19.57 -4.49
N ASP A 308 -15.21 -20.87 -4.29
CA ASP A 308 -13.94 -21.51 -4.63
C ASP A 308 -13.53 -21.34 -6.11
N VAL A 309 -14.50 -21.22 -7.02
CA VAL A 309 -14.28 -21.00 -8.45
C VAL A 309 -13.46 -19.74 -8.78
N PHE A 310 -13.36 -18.79 -7.85
CA PHE A 310 -12.58 -17.57 -8.01
C PHE A 310 -11.11 -17.71 -7.60
N TYR A 311 -10.75 -18.79 -6.89
CA TYR A 311 -9.36 -19.00 -6.48
C TYR A 311 -8.59 -19.90 -7.45
N PRO A 312 -7.27 -19.68 -7.59
CA PRO A 312 -6.39 -20.63 -8.23
C PRO A 312 -6.61 -22.06 -7.73
N PHE A 313 -6.86 -22.98 -8.66
CA PHE A 313 -7.11 -24.40 -8.39
C PHE A 313 -8.32 -24.71 -7.49
N GLY A 314 -9.23 -23.75 -7.26
CA GLY A 314 -10.37 -23.94 -6.38
C GLY A 314 -10.01 -23.91 -4.89
N ILE A 315 -8.83 -23.38 -4.54
CA ILE A 315 -8.31 -23.43 -3.18
C ILE A 315 -8.33 -22.01 -2.58
N SER A 316 -9.25 -21.78 -1.65
CA SER A 316 -9.30 -20.55 -0.88
C SER A 316 -8.02 -20.40 -0.01
N PRO A 317 -7.35 -19.23 -0.03
CA PRO A 317 -6.27 -18.93 0.88
C PRO A 317 -6.85 -18.63 2.27
N GLN A 318 -7.23 -19.67 3.02
CA GLN A 318 -7.74 -19.48 4.39
C GLN A 318 -6.58 -19.18 5.35
N PRO A 319 -6.57 -18.03 6.05
CA PRO A 319 -5.83 -17.91 7.30
C PRO A 319 -6.57 -18.67 8.41
N ASN A 320 -5.81 -19.19 9.37
CA ASN A 320 -6.27 -20.09 10.44
C ASN A 320 -7.30 -19.45 11.41
N ASP A 321 -7.61 -18.17 11.27
CA ASP A 321 -8.56 -17.45 12.08
C ASP A 321 -9.42 -16.52 11.20
N ASN A 322 -10.74 -16.65 11.30
CA ASN A 322 -11.77 -15.85 10.58
C ASN A 322 -11.72 -14.33 10.87
N THR A 323 -10.57 -13.80 11.29
CA THR A 323 -10.29 -12.42 11.71
C THR A 323 -9.40 -11.69 10.70
N ASP A 324 -8.81 -12.38 9.72
CA ASP A 324 -7.95 -11.72 8.75
C ASP A 324 -8.75 -10.94 7.70
N SER A 325 -8.69 -9.62 7.81
CA SER A 325 -9.37 -8.66 6.95
C SER A 325 -8.80 -8.59 5.52
N THR A 326 -7.71 -9.29 5.22
CA THR A 326 -6.98 -9.23 3.95
C THR A 326 -7.72 -9.80 2.75
N ILE A 327 -8.73 -10.65 2.98
CA ILE A 327 -9.53 -11.24 1.89
C ILE A 327 -10.28 -10.15 1.12
N GLY A 328 -10.79 -9.13 1.80
CA GLY A 328 -11.38 -7.95 1.15
C GLY A 328 -10.41 -7.22 0.23
N SER A 329 -9.10 -7.39 0.43
CA SER A 329 -8.07 -6.82 -0.46
C SER A 329 -7.79 -7.69 -1.68
N SER A 330 -8.29 -8.93 -1.74
CA SER A 330 -7.94 -9.92 -2.79
C SER A 330 -9.14 -10.32 -3.64
N LEU A 331 -10.17 -9.49 -3.59
CA LEU A 331 -11.44 -9.67 -4.27
C LEU A 331 -11.30 -9.58 -5.80
N PRO A 332 -11.97 -10.44 -6.59
CA PRO A 332 -12.03 -10.30 -8.04
C PRO A 332 -12.39 -8.88 -8.50
N MET A 333 -11.60 -8.32 -9.42
CA MET A 333 -11.86 -7.00 -9.99
C MET A 333 -13.21 -7.00 -10.74
N PRO A 334 -14.17 -6.12 -10.38
CA PRO A 334 -15.49 -6.09 -10.99
C PRO A 334 -15.49 -5.33 -12.32
N TRP A 335 -14.99 -5.96 -13.39
CA TRP A 335 -15.00 -5.36 -14.72
C TRP A 335 -16.43 -5.10 -15.23
N ASP A 336 -17.33 -6.03 -14.98
CA ASP A 336 -18.75 -5.96 -15.35
C ASP A 336 -19.61 -6.73 -14.34
N SER A 337 -20.92 -6.53 -14.41
CA SER A 337 -21.88 -7.16 -13.49
C SER A 337 -22.05 -8.68 -13.65
N SER A 338 -21.57 -9.25 -14.77
CA SER A 338 -21.69 -10.67 -15.10
C SER A 338 -20.41 -11.49 -14.84
N GLY A 339 -19.30 -10.84 -14.53
CA GLY A 339 -18.00 -11.47 -14.28
C GLY A 339 -17.23 -11.92 -15.52
N LYS A 340 -17.73 -11.61 -16.73
CA LYS A 340 -17.11 -12.06 -18.00
C LYS A 340 -15.78 -11.39 -18.28
N GLY A 341 -15.61 -10.15 -17.84
CA GLY A 341 -14.37 -9.38 -17.94
C GLY A 341 -13.32 -9.81 -16.93
N PHE A 342 -13.74 -10.44 -15.82
CA PHE A 342 -12.81 -11.05 -14.87
C PHE A 342 -12.33 -12.43 -15.32
N SER A 343 -13.25 -13.30 -15.76
CA SER A 343 -12.93 -14.68 -16.11
C SER A 343 -13.67 -15.15 -17.36
N ALA A 344 -12.94 -15.82 -18.26
CA ALA A 344 -13.51 -16.51 -19.41
C ALA A 344 -14.22 -17.83 -19.03
N ASN A 345 -14.06 -18.31 -17.79
CA ASN A 345 -14.75 -19.50 -17.30
C ASN A 345 -16.23 -19.17 -17.02
N SER A 346 -17.15 -19.75 -17.79
CA SER A 346 -18.59 -19.52 -17.62
C SER A 346 -19.12 -19.89 -16.22
N SER A 347 -18.49 -20.85 -15.53
CA SER A 347 -18.86 -21.20 -14.16
C SER A 347 -18.62 -20.06 -13.17
N ALA A 348 -17.58 -19.24 -13.39
CA ALA A 348 -17.32 -18.07 -12.54
C ALA A 348 -18.44 -17.02 -12.69
N SER A 349 -18.97 -16.83 -13.91
CA SER A 349 -20.09 -15.91 -14.17
C SER A 349 -21.37 -16.29 -13.44
N THR A 350 -21.62 -17.57 -13.19
CA THR A 350 -22.80 -18.05 -12.45
C THR A 350 -22.85 -17.48 -11.02
N TYR A 351 -21.69 -17.27 -10.40
CA TYR A 351 -21.60 -16.81 -9.01
C TYR A 351 -21.31 -15.32 -8.87
N PHE A 352 -20.84 -14.66 -9.95
CA PHE A 352 -20.28 -13.31 -9.84
C PHE A 352 -21.27 -12.27 -9.32
N LYS A 353 -22.51 -12.27 -9.81
CA LYS A 353 -23.53 -11.31 -9.36
C LYS A 353 -23.87 -11.47 -7.88
N GLN A 354 -23.99 -12.71 -7.41
CA GLN A 354 -24.23 -12.99 -5.99
C GLN A 354 -23.03 -12.56 -5.15
N TYR A 355 -21.82 -12.88 -5.59
CA TYR A 355 -20.58 -12.45 -4.95
C TYR A 355 -20.48 -10.92 -4.81
N LEU A 356 -20.77 -10.14 -5.86
CA LEU A 356 -20.78 -8.68 -5.77
C LEU A 356 -21.78 -8.18 -4.71
N SER A 357 -22.96 -8.79 -4.65
CA SER A 357 -23.97 -8.47 -3.65
C SER A 357 -23.52 -8.83 -2.23
N ASP A 358 -22.89 -9.99 -2.04
CA ASP A 358 -22.46 -10.48 -0.73
C ASP A 358 -21.29 -9.68 -0.17
N SER A 359 -20.44 -9.13 -1.04
CA SER A 359 -19.30 -8.28 -0.71
C SER A 359 -19.61 -6.78 -0.71
N ASP A 360 -20.87 -6.36 -0.90
CA ASP A 360 -21.29 -4.96 -1.00
C ASP A 360 -20.53 -4.15 -2.09
N VAL A 361 -20.20 -4.81 -3.20
CA VAL A 361 -19.52 -4.21 -4.34
C VAL A 361 -20.59 -3.74 -5.33
N THR A 362 -20.85 -2.45 -5.36
CA THR A 362 -21.90 -1.85 -6.21
C THR A 362 -21.36 -1.25 -7.52
N GLU A 363 -20.11 -0.79 -7.53
CA GLU A 363 -19.47 -0.17 -8.70
C GLU A 363 -18.63 -1.19 -9.49
N THR A 364 -18.91 -1.28 -10.79
CA THR A 364 -18.10 -2.04 -11.77
C THR A 364 -17.38 -1.07 -12.70
N VAL A 365 -16.35 -1.53 -13.41
CA VAL A 365 -15.69 -0.71 -14.45
C VAL A 365 -16.68 -0.30 -15.54
N GLU A 366 -17.56 -1.21 -15.97
CA GLU A 366 -18.68 -0.92 -16.87
C GLU A 366 -19.57 0.21 -16.35
N ALA A 367 -19.96 0.17 -15.06
CA ALA A 367 -20.85 1.16 -14.47
C ALA A 367 -20.21 2.55 -14.34
N VAL A 368 -18.96 2.64 -13.87
CA VAL A 368 -18.29 3.94 -13.69
C VAL A 368 -17.97 4.62 -15.02
N LEU A 369 -17.84 3.85 -16.10
CA LEU A 369 -17.62 4.34 -17.47
C LEU A 369 -18.92 4.55 -18.26
N ALA A 370 -20.08 4.18 -17.71
CA ALA A 370 -21.35 4.29 -18.41
C ALA A 370 -21.70 5.75 -18.75
N ALA A 371 -22.33 5.95 -19.91
CA ALA A 371 -22.80 7.26 -20.33
C ALA A 371 -23.76 7.85 -19.28
N ASN A 372 -23.63 9.15 -19.00
CA ASN A 372 -24.43 9.88 -18.01
C ASN A 372 -24.29 9.39 -16.55
N ARG A 373 -23.28 8.58 -16.21
CA ARG A 373 -23.02 8.13 -14.83
C ARG A 373 -22.79 9.28 -13.85
N GLY A 374 -22.31 10.43 -14.33
CA GLY A 374 -21.96 11.58 -13.51
C GLY A 374 -20.66 11.36 -12.69
N PRO A 375 -20.33 12.27 -11.78
CA PRO A 375 -19.16 12.18 -10.92
C PRO A 375 -19.17 10.88 -10.09
N ASN A 376 -17.99 10.26 -9.98
CA ASN A 376 -17.76 9.06 -9.20
C ASN A 376 -16.28 8.99 -8.75
N VAL A 377 -15.90 7.94 -8.03
CA VAL A 377 -14.53 7.79 -7.51
C VAL A 377 -13.51 7.60 -8.64
N PHE A 378 -13.89 6.97 -9.75
CA PHE A 378 -13.00 6.79 -10.90
C PHE A 378 -12.74 8.13 -11.61
N SER A 379 -13.79 8.95 -11.82
CA SER A 379 -13.63 10.30 -12.36
C SER A 379 -12.83 11.21 -11.42
N LEU A 380 -12.99 11.08 -10.09
CA LEU A 380 -12.18 11.78 -9.10
C LEU A 380 -10.70 11.43 -9.24
N THR A 381 -10.39 10.13 -9.14
CA THR A 381 -9.03 9.58 -9.19
C THR A 381 -8.31 10.01 -10.45
N THR A 382 -8.98 9.87 -11.61
CA THR A 382 -8.39 10.27 -12.90
C THR A 382 -8.21 11.78 -13.03
N SER A 383 -9.11 12.60 -12.47
CA SER A 383 -8.98 14.06 -12.46
C SER A 383 -7.86 14.53 -11.53
N LEU A 384 -7.74 13.97 -10.33
CA LEU A 384 -6.64 14.28 -9.41
C LEU A 384 -5.28 13.90 -10.00
N LEU A 385 -5.19 12.76 -10.70
CA LEU A 385 -3.98 12.37 -11.42
C LEU A 385 -3.66 13.33 -12.56
N ARG A 386 -4.68 13.81 -13.29
CA ARG A 386 -4.51 14.82 -14.35
C ARG A 386 -3.99 16.13 -13.78
N LEU A 387 -4.61 16.64 -12.71
CA LEU A 387 -4.13 17.84 -12.01
C LEU A 387 -2.67 17.69 -11.60
N ARG A 388 -2.31 16.54 -10.99
CA ARG A 388 -0.91 16.30 -10.61
C ARG A 388 0.03 16.39 -11.82
N LYS A 389 -0.35 15.86 -12.98
CA LYS A 389 0.46 15.93 -14.21
C LYS A 389 0.51 17.33 -14.84
N GLU A 390 -0.54 18.13 -14.70
CA GLU A 390 -0.63 19.45 -15.30
C GLU A 390 0.07 20.54 -14.49
N TYR A 391 0.12 20.40 -13.16
CA TYR A 391 0.65 21.42 -12.26
C TYR A 391 1.99 21.00 -11.62
N PRO A 392 3.12 21.59 -12.06
CA PRO A 392 4.45 21.40 -11.46
C PRO A 392 4.50 21.44 -9.93
N SER A 393 3.79 22.39 -9.32
CA SER A 393 3.68 22.51 -7.86
C SER A 393 3.15 21.24 -7.19
N LEU A 394 2.26 20.48 -7.85
CA LEU A 394 1.77 19.20 -7.33
C LEU A 394 2.77 18.05 -7.51
N GLN A 395 3.65 18.11 -8.53
CA GLN A 395 4.62 17.05 -8.83
C GLN A 395 5.82 17.07 -7.88
N TRP A 396 6.44 18.24 -7.71
CA TRP A 396 7.70 18.39 -6.96
C TRP A 396 7.71 19.59 -6.00
N GLY A 397 6.62 20.34 -5.89
CA GLY A 397 6.53 21.44 -4.94
C GLY A 397 6.50 20.99 -3.48
N GLY A 398 6.94 21.85 -2.57
CA GLY A 398 6.77 21.67 -1.14
C GLY A 398 5.29 21.69 -0.73
N VAL A 399 4.99 21.37 0.52
CA VAL A 399 3.63 21.42 1.08
C VAL A 399 3.61 22.25 2.35
N THR A 400 2.56 23.04 2.54
CA THR A 400 2.28 23.72 3.81
C THR A 400 0.79 23.62 4.15
N ASP A 401 0.46 23.51 5.44
CA ASP A 401 -0.92 23.67 5.93
C ASP A 401 -1.11 24.98 6.72
N GLU A 402 -0.06 25.79 6.84
CA GLU A 402 -0.04 27.12 7.48
C GLU A 402 -0.75 28.16 6.61
N ILE A 403 -2.03 27.92 6.39
CA ILE A 403 -2.95 28.85 5.74
C ILE A 403 -3.71 29.48 6.91
N SER A 404 -3.43 30.76 7.19
CA SER A 404 -4.01 31.52 8.30
C SER A 404 -5.51 31.77 8.08
N VAL A 405 -6.30 30.74 8.24
CA VAL A 405 -7.77 30.80 8.19
C VAL A 405 -8.32 30.05 9.39
N ALA A 406 -9.41 30.55 9.96
CA ALA A 406 -10.15 29.82 10.96
C ALA A 406 -10.68 28.53 10.32
N LYS A 407 -9.98 27.40 10.51
CA LYS A 407 -10.35 26.11 9.91
C LYS A 407 -11.63 25.61 10.59
N PRO A 408 -12.78 25.56 9.89
CA PRO A 408 -13.98 24.95 10.45
C PRO A 408 -13.72 23.46 10.70
N LYS A 409 -14.52 22.84 11.59
CA LYS A 409 -14.49 21.37 11.73
C LYS A 409 -14.77 20.72 10.37
N HIS A 410 -14.09 19.61 10.07
CA HIS A 410 -14.22 18.84 8.82
C HIS A 410 -13.67 19.52 7.55
N VAL A 411 -12.87 20.58 7.69
CA VAL A 411 -12.21 21.25 6.57
C VAL A 411 -10.70 21.07 6.69
N GLU A 412 -10.11 20.41 5.70
CA GLU A 412 -8.65 20.28 5.54
C GLU A 412 -8.18 21.19 4.40
N ILE A 413 -7.08 21.90 4.60
CA ILE A 413 -6.53 22.83 3.61
C ILE A 413 -5.01 22.69 3.58
N PHE A 414 -4.46 22.60 2.38
CA PHE A 414 -3.01 22.66 2.15
C PHE A 414 -2.68 23.37 0.84
N LYS A 415 -1.46 23.92 0.80
CA LYS A 415 -0.87 24.57 -0.36
C LYS A 415 0.32 23.76 -0.84
N ARG A 416 0.43 23.59 -2.16
CA ARG A 416 1.59 23.04 -2.85
C ARG A 416 2.26 24.15 -3.67
N ALA A 417 3.57 24.31 -3.55
CA ALA A 417 4.29 25.38 -4.24
C ALA A 417 5.67 24.91 -4.71
N ALA A 418 6.00 25.23 -5.96
CA ALA A 418 7.34 25.07 -6.53
C ALA A 418 7.83 26.43 -7.04
N GLU A 419 9.12 26.70 -6.87
CA GLU A 419 9.73 27.95 -7.34
C GLU A 419 9.52 28.11 -8.86
N GLY A 420 9.07 29.30 -9.28
CA GLY A 420 8.82 29.62 -10.68
C GLY A 420 7.49 29.11 -11.26
N PHE A 421 6.65 28.44 -10.46
CA PHE A 421 5.35 27.91 -10.91
C PHE A 421 4.19 28.42 -10.05
N PRO A 422 2.98 28.54 -10.62
CA PRO A 422 1.76 28.76 -9.85
C PRO A 422 1.62 27.69 -8.77
N SER A 423 1.39 28.13 -7.55
CA SER A 423 1.00 27.30 -6.43
C SER A 423 -0.43 26.79 -6.57
N VAL A 424 -0.73 25.73 -5.84
CA VAL A 424 -2.03 25.06 -5.85
C VAL A 424 -2.52 24.95 -4.43
N VAL A 425 -3.73 25.45 -4.17
CA VAL A 425 -4.41 25.34 -2.87
C VAL A 425 -5.54 24.34 -2.99
N THR A 426 -5.56 23.36 -2.11
CA THR A 426 -6.60 22.33 -2.05
C THR A 426 -7.40 22.48 -0.76
N VAL A 427 -8.72 22.44 -0.88
CA VAL A 427 -9.67 22.43 0.23
C VAL A 427 -10.48 21.14 0.16
N VAL A 428 -10.48 20.36 1.24
CA VAL A 428 -11.30 19.14 1.37
C VAL A 428 -12.32 19.35 2.48
N LEU A 429 -13.60 19.12 2.17
CA LEU A 429 -14.72 19.19 3.09
C LEU A 429 -15.29 17.77 3.26
N SER A 430 -14.81 17.04 4.26
CA SER A 430 -15.09 15.60 4.45
C SER A 430 -16.37 15.32 5.25
N LYS A 431 -17.42 16.13 5.01
CA LYS A 431 -18.75 15.90 5.59
C LYS A 431 -19.82 16.66 4.80
N SER A 432 -20.96 16.02 4.58
CA SER A 432 -22.13 16.66 3.97
C SER A 432 -22.68 17.82 4.81
N ASN A 433 -23.25 18.79 4.13
CA ASN A 433 -23.82 20.03 4.66
C ASN A 433 -22.83 20.91 5.46
N VAL A 434 -21.53 20.77 5.20
CA VAL A 434 -20.53 21.72 5.71
C VAL A 434 -20.48 22.92 4.78
N THR A 435 -20.42 24.11 5.36
CA THR A 435 -20.15 25.36 4.65
C THR A 435 -18.97 26.05 5.30
N ALA A 436 -18.17 26.74 4.50
CA ALA A 436 -16.99 27.45 4.96
C ALA A 436 -16.85 28.76 4.18
N VAL A 437 -16.57 29.85 4.89
CA VAL A 437 -16.06 31.09 4.30
C VAL A 437 -14.57 31.12 4.59
N ILE A 438 -13.76 31.10 3.55
CA ILE A 438 -12.30 30.99 3.66
C ILE A 438 -11.69 32.22 2.98
N ASP A 439 -10.90 32.98 3.73
CA ASP A 439 -10.14 34.11 3.22
C ASP A 439 -8.72 33.65 2.83
N PHE A 440 -8.45 33.63 1.53
CA PHE A 440 -7.14 33.26 0.98
C PHE A 440 -6.25 34.48 0.69
N SER A 441 -6.66 35.69 1.06
CA SER A 441 -5.93 36.93 0.70
C SER A 441 -4.50 36.96 1.24
N SER A 442 -4.22 36.26 2.34
CA SER A 442 -2.88 36.11 2.91
C SER A 442 -2.03 35.03 2.24
N VAL A 443 -2.62 34.22 1.36
CA VAL A 443 -2.01 33.01 0.80
C VAL A 443 -1.86 33.07 -0.73
N CYS A 444 -2.77 33.79 -1.38
CA CYS A 444 -2.86 33.91 -2.84
C CYS A 444 -3.27 35.33 -3.22
N GLU A 445 -2.60 35.91 -4.22
CA GLU A 445 -2.98 37.21 -4.78
C GLU A 445 -4.25 37.08 -5.63
N LYS A 446 -4.35 35.99 -6.41
CA LYS A 446 -5.47 35.66 -7.28
C LYS A 446 -5.84 34.20 -7.09
N LEU A 447 -7.13 33.90 -7.19
CA LEU A 447 -7.65 32.54 -7.18
C LEU A 447 -8.33 32.21 -8.49
N VAL A 448 -7.90 31.11 -9.10
CA VAL A 448 -8.59 30.49 -10.24
C VAL A 448 -8.98 29.08 -9.82
N PRO A 449 -10.28 28.74 -9.74
CA PRO A 449 -10.71 27.39 -9.46
C PRO A 449 -10.39 26.50 -10.66
N ILE A 450 -9.65 25.43 -10.44
CA ILE A 450 -9.19 24.51 -11.51
C ILE A 450 -9.84 23.13 -11.37
N PHE A 451 -10.42 22.82 -10.22
CA PHE A 451 -11.17 21.60 -10.00
C PHE A 451 -12.17 21.75 -8.86
N ALA A 452 -13.33 21.13 -9.02
CA ALA A 452 -14.33 20.96 -7.97
C ALA A 452 -15.02 19.61 -8.16
N GLN A 453 -15.11 18.81 -7.10
CA GLN A 453 -15.92 17.60 -7.08
C GLN A 453 -16.74 17.54 -5.78
N PRO A 454 -18.07 17.34 -5.84
CA PRO A 454 -18.89 17.39 -7.06
C PRO A 454 -18.78 18.74 -7.78
N PRO A 455 -19.10 18.80 -9.09
CA PRO A 455 -19.14 20.06 -9.82
C PRO A 455 -20.05 21.08 -9.12
N SER A 456 -19.52 22.27 -8.86
CA SER A 456 -20.29 23.34 -8.21
C SER A 456 -20.88 24.28 -9.27
N SER A 457 -22.18 24.54 -9.19
CA SER A 457 -22.84 25.58 -9.99
C SER A 457 -22.49 27.00 -9.55
N LEU A 458 -21.92 27.15 -8.35
CA LEU A 458 -21.53 28.44 -7.76
C LEU A 458 -20.14 28.90 -8.24
N MET A 459 -19.41 28.03 -8.95
CA MET A 459 -18.01 28.25 -9.29
C MET A 459 -17.73 27.83 -10.73
N GLU A 460 -17.40 28.81 -11.57
CA GLU A 460 -16.98 28.59 -12.95
C GLU A 460 -15.48 28.25 -12.97
N LEU A 461 -15.12 27.05 -13.44
CA LEU A 461 -13.72 26.61 -13.53
C LEU A 461 -12.93 27.45 -14.55
N GLU A 462 -11.62 27.57 -14.32
CA GLU A 462 -10.65 28.32 -15.13
C GLU A 462 -10.92 29.83 -15.26
N LYS A 463 -11.80 30.38 -14.41
CA LYS A 463 -12.10 31.81 -14.34
C LYS A 463 -11.67 32.41 -13.01
N GLU A 464 -10.89 33.48 -13.08
CA GLU A 464 -10.44 34.22 -11.89
C GLU A 464 -11.63 34.68 -11.04
N LEU A 465 -11.58 34.40 -9.73
CA LEU A 465 -12.59 34.84 -8.78
C LEU A 465 -12.43 36.35 -8.53
N THR A 466 -13.55 37.04 -8.33
CA THR A 466 -13.55 38.48 -8.03
C THR A 466 -13.13 38.80 -6.59
N SER A 467 -13.01 37.78 -5.73
CA SER A 467 -12.67 37.89 -4.31
C SER A 467 -11.85 36.68 -3.89
N ASN A 468 -10.83 36.90 -3.06
CA ASN A 468 -10.09 35.84 -2.39
C ASN A 468 -10.77 35.34 -1.10
N VAL A 469 -11.88 35.98 -0.71
CA VAL A 469 -12.80 35.45 0.29
C VAL A 469 -13.86 34.62 -0.42
N VAL A 470 -13.79 33.29 -0.24
CA VAL A 470 -14.57 32.32 -1.00
C VAL A 470 -15.54 31.58 -0.06
N TYR A 471 -16.81 31.54 -0.48
CA TYR A 471 -17.81 30.67 0.15
C TYR A 471 -17.81 29.30 -0.52
N LEU A 472 -17.61 28.25 0.27
CA LEU A 472 -17.62 26.86 -0.16
C LEU A 472 -18.77 26.11 0.52
N GLN A 473 -19.42 25.24 -0.23
CA GLN A 473 -20.52 24.41 0.24
C GLN A 473 -20.28 22.95 -0.15
N ALA A 474 -20.37 22.07 0.82
CA ALA A 474 -20.25 20.63 0.62
C ALA A 474 -21.65 19.99 0.69
N PRO A 475 -22.38 19.80 -0.43
CA PRO A 475 -23.64 19.05 -0.40
C PRO A 475 -23.39 17.58 0.02
N GLU A 476 -22.25 17.06 -0.37
CA GLU A 476 -21.63 15.79 0.04
C GLU A 476 -20.14 16.02 0.27
N ASP A 477 -19.36 14.98 0.55
CA ASP A 477 -17.91 15.10 0.65
C ASP A 477 -17.35 15.78 -0.61
N SER A 478 -16.72 16.94 -0.42
CA SER A 478 -16.36 17.84 -1.53
C SER A 478 -14.89 18.23 -1.52
N VAL A 479 -14.28 18.36 -2.69
CA VAL A 479 -12.93 18.88 -2.87
C VAL A 479 -12.95 20.04 -3.85
N TYR A 480 -12.23 21.11 -3.50
CA TYR A 480 -12.00 22.28 -4.35
C TYR A 480 -10.50 22.49 -4.49
N VAL A 481 -10.04 22.76 -5.71
CA VAL A 481 -8.64 23.04 -6.00
C VAL A 481 -8.55 24.36 -6.75
N PHE A 482 -7.67 25.23 -6.26
CA PHE A 482 -7.43 26.55 -6.81
C PHE A 482 -5.98 26.67 -7.24
N LYS A 483 -5.76 27.32 -8.37
CA LYS A 483 -4.48 27.85 -8.79
C LYS A 483 -4.31 29.25 -8.20
N CYS A 484 -3.14 29.46 -7.61
CA CYS A 484 -2.56 30.75 -7.30
C CYS A 484 -1.22 30.83 -8.04
#